data_AF-A0A7C6AMV8-F1
#
_entry.id   AF-A0A7C6AMV8-F1
#
_cell.length_a   1.000
_cell.length_b   1.000
_cell.length_c   1.000
_cell.angle_alpha   90.00
_cell.angle_beta   90.00
_cell.angle_gamma   90.00
#
_symmetry.space_group_name_H-M   'P 1'
#
loop_
_entity.id
_entity.type
_entity.pdbx_description
1 polymer ?
#
loop_
_entity_poly.entity_id
_entity_poly.type
_entity_poly.pdbx_seq_one_letter_code
_entity_poly.pdbx_strand_id
1 'polypeptide(L)'
;MKKILYALSLLTFINVAALQAQNATSCIIADPFCTGVNYGFPMNTNTSAESGPNYSCLLSQPNPVWYYLKILDPGNITIAINSPTGNDVDFTCWGPFNSPTGACTAQLTAACSSCPNNTSDPNFYPSGNTVDC
;
A
#
# COMPACT_ATOMS: atom_id res chain seq x y z
N MET A 1 22.91 25.08 48.01
CA MET A 1 23.16 24.39 46.72
C MET A 1 22.02 23.41 46.38
N LYS A 2 20.78 23.89 46.23
CA LYS A 2 19.61 23.04 45.88
C LYS A 2 18.62 23.71 44.92
N LYS A 3 18.92 24.93 44.45
CA LYS A 3 18.03 25.69 43.56
C LYS A 3 18.42 25.57 42.07
N ILE A 4 19.56 24.94 41.77
CA ILE A 4 20.07 24.76 40.40
C ILE A 4 19.68 23.39 39.81
N LEU A 5 19.14 22.46 40.62
CA LEU A 5 18.70 21.15 40.10
C LEU A 5 17.34 21.16 39.40
N TYR A 6 16.54 22.23 39.50
CA TYR A 6 15.22 22.28 38.88
C TYR A 6 15.18 22.95 37.51
N ALA A 7 16.31 23.51 37.04
CA ALA A 7 16.38 24.16 35.73
C ALA A 7 16.58 23.17 34.57
N LEU A 8 16.75 21.87 34.84
CA LEU A 8 17.00 20.84 33.83
C LEU A 8 15.86 19.83 33.65
N SER A 9 14.66 20.10 34.18
CA SER A 9 13.47 19.26 33.91
C SER A 9 12.48 19.91 32.94
N LEU A 10 12.88 20.99 32.25
CA LEU A 10 12.05 21.68 31.27
C LEU A 10 12.45 21.34 29.82
N LEU A 11 12.75 20.07 29.56
CA LEU A 11 12.87 19.54 28.21
C LEU A 11 11.99 18.31 28.07
N THR A 12 11.16 18.38 27.02
CA THR A 12 10.37 17.32 26.38
C THR A 12 8.95 17.10 26.88
N PHE A 13 8.08 18.08 26.64
CA PHE A 13 6.77 17.75 26.06
C PHE A 13 6.97 17.66 24.55
N ILE A 14 7.44 16.51 24.07
CA ILE A 14 7.29 16.18 22.65
C ILE A 14 5.79 15.98 22.46
N ASN A 15 5.14 16.95 21.83
CA ASN A 15 3.86 16.73 21.21
C ASN A 15 4.10 15.67 20.14
N VAL A 16 3.81 14.41 20.45
CA VAL A 16 3.57 13.40 19.44
C VAL A 16 2.23 13.78 18.82
N ALA A 17 2.22 14.84 18.00
CA ALA A 17 1.27 14.88 16.91
C ALA A 17 1.43 13.54 16.22
N ALA A 18 0.36 12.77 16.11
CA ALA A 18 0.35 11.56 15.31
C ALA A 18 0.85 11.98 13.93
N LEU A 19 2.13 11.72 13.65
CA LEU A 19 2.68 11.76 12.31
C LEU A 19 1.94 10.65 11.58
N GLN A 20 0.78 11.00 11.03
CA GLN A 20 0.11 10.21 10.01
C GLN A 20 1.08 10.26 8.83
N ALA A 21 1.98 9.28 8.79
CA ALA A 21 2.99 9.20 7.75
C ALA A 21 2.23 9.00 6.43
N GLN A 22 2.17 10.04 5.60
CA GLN A 22 1.66 9.99 4.23
C GLN A 22 2.68 9.30 3.31
N ASN A 23 3.26 8.18 3.77
CA ASN A 23 4.58 7.74 3.29
C ASN A 23 4.54 6.69 2.18
N ALA A 24 3.37 6.25 1.77
CA ALA A 24 3.18 5.17 0.80
C ALA A 24 2.61 5.66 -0.55
N THR A 25 3.18 6.73 -1.12
CA THR A 25 2.64 7.36 -2.35
C THR A 25 3.16 6.76 -3.65
N SER A 26 4.19 5.93 -3.59
CA SER A 26 4.75 5.20 -4.74
C SER A 26 5.27 3.83 -4.32
N CYS A 27 5.54 2.96 -5.29
CA CYS A 27 6.03 1.61 -5.06
C CYS A 27 7.31 1.59 -4.22
N ILE A 28 8.26 2.52 -4.48
CA ILE A 28 9.58 2.49 -3.85
C ILE A 28 9.55 2.81 -2.35
N ILE A 29 8.52 3.52 -1.89
CA ILE A 29 8.30 3.88 -0.48
C ILE A 29 7.03 3.20 0.08
N ALA A 30 6.56 2.13 -0.54
CA ALA A 30 5.40 1.38 -0.08
C ALA A 30 5.56 0.93 1.38
N ASP A 31 4.47 0.95 2.14
CA ASP A 31 4.47 0.53 3.54
C ASP A 31 4.27 -0.99 3.67
N PRO A 32 4.77 -1.64 4.75
CA PRO A 32 4.52 -3.05 4.99
C PRO A 32 3.05 -3.31 5.37
N PHE A 33 2.45 -4.34 4.77
CA PHE A 33 1.16 -4.89 5.14
C PHE A 33 1.34 -6.30 5.73
N CYS A 34 1.06 -6.44 7.02
CA CYS A 34 1.27 -7.66 7.80
C CYS A 34 -0.06 -8.36 8.10
N THR A 35 -0.04 -9.69 8.12
CA THR A 35 -1.20 -10.50 8.50
C THR A 35 -1.59 -10.26 9.96
N GLY A 36 -2.90 -10.30 10.25
CA GLY A 36 -3.45 -10.14 11.60
C GLY A 36 -3.45 -8.70 12.14
N VAL A 37 -3.02 -7.72 11.33
CA VAL A 37 -3.08 -6.29 11.66
C VAL A 37 -4.10 -5.61 10.75
N ASN A 38 -4.96 -4.78 11.35
CA ASN A 38 -5.87 -3.92 10.60
C ASN A 38 -5.18 -2.58 10.32
N TYR A 39 -5.20 -2.15 9.06
CA TYR A 39 -4.61 -0.89 8.63
C TYR A 39 -5.72 0.10 8.28
N GLY A 40 -5.57 1.34 8.78
CA GLY A 40 -6.39 2.46 8.33
C GLY A 40 -5.72 3.13 7.13
N PHE A 41 -6.38 3.13 5.98
CA PHE A 41 -5.84 3.77 4.80
C PHE A 41 -6.06 5.28 4.85
N PRO A 42 -5.03 6.10 4.54
CA PRO A 42 -5.25 7.51 4.33
C PRO A 42 -6.13 7.68 3.09
N MET A 43 -7.33 8.23 3.26
CA MET A 43 -8.16 8.66 2.13
C MET A 43 -7.54 9.92 1.52
N ASN A 44 -6.44 9.71 0.80
CA ASN A 44 -5.77 10.76 0.04
C ASN A 44 -6.77 11.42 -0.90
N THR A 45 -6.54 12.69 -1.22
CA THR A 45 -7.38 13.44 -2.16
C THR A 45 -6.49 14.22 -3.11
N ASN A 46 -6.93 14.38 -4.35
CA ASN A 46 -6.26 15.16 -5.39
C ASN A 46 -4.83 14.69 -5.70
N THR A 47 -4.59 13.38 -5.65
CA THR A 47 -3.32 12.76 -6.08
C THR A 47 -3.57 11.68 -7.12
N SER A 48 -2.52 11.26 -7.82
CA SER A 48 -2.57 10.20 -8.83
C SER A 48 -1.44 9.19 -8.58
N ALA A 49 -1.67 7.94 -8.98
CA ALA A 49 -0.62 6.92 -8.98
C ALA A 49 0.58 7.32 -9.83
N GLU A 50 1.74 6.74 -9.52
CA GLU A 50 2.97 6.99 -10.26
C GLU A 50 2.87 6.49 -11.71
N SER A 51 3.60 7.13 -12.62
CA SER A 51 3.66 6.69 -14.01
C SER A 51 4.59 5.50 -14.17
N GLY A 52 4.27 4.59 -15.11
CA GLY A 52 5.11 3.44 -15.45
C GLY A 52 4.47 2.08 -15.18
N PRO A 53 3.93 1.82 -13.97
CA PRO A 53 3.25 0.57 -13.68
C PRO A 53 2.04 0.32 -14.59
N ASN A 54 1.78 -0.94 -14.90
CA ASN A 54 0.56 -1.42 -15.52
C ASN A 54 -0.44 -1.79 -14.42
N TYR A 55 -1.45 -0.95 -14.24
CA TYR A 55 -2.51 -1.12 -13.24
C TYR A 55 -3.63 -2.08 -13.67
N SER A 56 -3.40 -2.86 -14.74
CA SER A 56 -4.25 -3.98 -15.16
C SER A 56 -5.71 -3.58 -15.42
N CYS A 57 -6.65 -4.06 -14.61
CA CYS A 57 -8.07 -3.80 -14.76
C CYS A 57 -8.48 -2.38 -14.30
N LEU A 58 -7.58 -1.64 -13.61
CA LEU A 58 -7.89 -0.32 -13.11
C LEU A 58 -7.93 0.69 -14.27
N LEU A 59 -9.10 1.26 -14.51
CA LEU A 59 -9.30 2.28 -15.55
C LEU A 59 -8.77 3.65 -15.11
N SER A 60 -8.77 3.94 -13.81
CA SER A 60 -8.25 5.16 -13.22
C SER A 60 -7.53 4.86 -11.91
N GLN A 61 -6.57 5.70 -11.52
CA GLN A 61 -5.78 5.52 -10.29
C GLN A 61 -5.68 6.81 -9.46
N PRO A 62 -6.81 7.39 -9.02
CA PRO A 62 -6.80 8.52 -8.10
C PRO A 62 -6.40 8.07 -6.69
N ASN A 63 -5.76 8.97 -5.95
CA ASN A 63 -5.55 8.83 -4.50
C ASN A 63 -4.90 7.51 -4.08
N PRO A 64 -3.77 7.13 -4.70
CA PRO A 64 -3.13 5.85 -4.46
C PRO A 64 -2.60 5.73 -3.03
N VAL A 65 -2.46 4.47 -2.61
CA VAL A 65 -1.61 4.08 -1.49
C VAL A 65 -0.95 2.74 -1.83
N TRP A 66 0.34 2.60 -1.52
CA TRP A 66 1.14 1.44 -1.91
C TRP A 66 1.55 0.61 -0.71
N TYR A 67 1.31 -0.70 -0.79
CA TYR A 67 1.73 -1.65 0.23
C TYR A 67 2.53 -2.79 -0.38
N TYR A 68 3.37 -3.42 0.44
CA TYR A 68 3.98 -4.70 0.12
C TYR A 68 3.68 -5.74 1.20
N LEU A 69 3.52 -6.99 0.78
CA LEU A 69 3.40 -8.14 1.66
C LEU A 69 4.68 -8.96 1.60
N LYS A 70 5.21 -9.36 2.76
CA LYS A 70 6.26 -10.38 2.85
C LYS A 70 5.63 -11.69 3.28
N ILE A 71 5.82 -12.72 2.48
CA ILE A 71 5.28 -14.05 2.74
C ILE A 71 6.40 -14.92 3.31
N LEU A 72 6.25 -15.34 4.57
CA LEU A 72 7.15 -16.32 5.19
C LEU A 72 6.68 -17.74 4.89
N ASP A 73 5.41 -18.00 5.20
CA ASP A 73 4.78 -19.30 4.99
C ASP A 73 3.85 -19.25 3.76
N PRO A 74 4.02 -20.15 2.77
CA PRO A 74 3.17 -20.16 1.60
C PRO A 74 1.75 -20.62 1.95
N GLY A 75 0.76 -19.98 1.33
CA GLY A 75 -0.64 -20.32 1.54
C GLY A 75 -1.57 -19.29 0.90
N ASN A 76 -2.86 -19.49 1.11
CA ASN A 76 -3.88 -18.56 0.60
C ASN A 76 -3.79 -17.22 1.34
N ILE A 77 -3.95 -16.14 0.59
CA ILE A 77 -4.02 -14.78 1.11
C ILE A 77 -5.48 -14.32 0.94
N THR A 78 -6.06 -13.81 2.02
CA THR A 78 -7.38 -13.18 1.98
C THR A 78 -7.24 -11.76 2.51
N ILE A 79 -7.60 -10.77 1.70
CA ILE A 79 -7.58 -9.36 2.06
C ILE A 79 -9.02 -8.88 2.10
N ALA A 80 -9.44 -8.37 3.25
CA ALA A 80 -10.74 -7.70 3.40
C ALA A 80 -10.51 -6.19 3.37
N ILE A 81 -11.13 -5.51 2.39
CA ILE A 81 -11.06 -4.07 2.24
C ILE A 81 -12.45 -3.51 2.52
N ASN A 82 -12.53 -2.53 3.42
CA ASN A 82 -13.79 -1.88 3.75
C ASN A 82 -13.63 -0.36 3.80
N SER A 83 -14.60 0.35 3.24
CA SER A 83 -14.73 1.80 3.36
C SER A 83 -15.84 2.13 4.38
N PRO A 84 -15.55 2.84 5.48
CA PRO A 84 -16.58 3.15 6.49
C PRO A 84 -17.66 4.09 5.94
N THR A 85 -17.38 4.79 4.84
CA THR A 85 -18.29 5.69 4.13
C THR A 85 -18.94 5.03 2.91
N GLY A 86 -18.64 3.76 2.63
CA GLY A 86 -19.16 3.03 1.46
C GLY A 86 -18.58 3.50 0.13
N ASN A 87 -17.47 4.25 0.14
CA ASN A 87 -16.78 4.58 -1.10
C ASN A 87 -16.20 3.31 -1.73
N ASP A 88 -16.21 3.28 -3.06
CA ASP A 88 -15.55 2.21 -3.82
C ASP A 88 -14.04 2.25 -3.60
N VAL A 89 -13.43 1.08 -3.47
CA VAL A 89 -11.98 0.93 -3.27
C VAL A 89 -11.48 -0.14 -4.22
N ASP A 90 -10.89 0.33 -5.31
CA ASP A 90 -10.22 -0.54 -6.25
C ASP A 90 -8.80 -0.90 -5.78
N PHE A 91 -8.32 -2.06 -6.19
CA PHE A 91 -6.95 -2.47 -5.94
C PHE A 91 -6.38 -3.24 -7.14
N THR A 92 -5.07 -3.34 -7.17
CA THR A 92 -4.38 -4.31 -8.01
C THR A 92 -3.18 -4.84 -7.22
N CYS A 93 -2.87 -6.11 -7.41
CA CYS A 93 -1.78 -6.78 -6.71
C CYS A 93 -0.82 -7.42 -7.72
N TRP A 94 0.48 -7.33 -7.43
CA TRP A 94 1.52 -7.93 -8.25
C TRP A 94 2.46 -8.81 -7.42
N GLY A 95 3.02 -9.83 -8.06
CA GLY A 95 4.05 -10.69 -7.50
C GLY A 95 3.95 -12.13 -7.98
N PRO A 96 4.60 -13.07 -7.26
CA PRO A 96 5.53 -12.82 -6.16
C PRO A 96 6.85 -12.19 -6.62
N PHE A 97 7.51 -11.45 -5.74
CA PHE A 97 8.82 -10.83 -6.01
C PHE A 97 9.84 -11.17 -4.91
N ASN A 98 11.13 -11.13 -5.26
CA ASN A 98 12.23 -11.41 -4.32
C ASN A 98 12.54 -10.24 -3.38
N SER A 99 12.05 -9.04 -3.68
CA SER A 99 12.26 -7.82 -2.88
C SER A 99 11.08 -6.88 -3.04
N PRO A 100 10.62 -6.20 -1.95
CA PRO A 100 9.57 -5.18 -2.03
C PRO A 100 9.87 -4.07 -3.04
N THR A 101 11.12 -3.62 -3.12
CA THR A 101 11.52 -2.49 -3.96
C THR A 101 12.06 -2.90 -5.32
N GLY A 102 12.47 -4.16 -5.46
CA GLY A 102 13.01 -4.68 -6.73
C GLY A 102 12.00 -4.55 -7.87
N ALA A 103 10.73 -4.82 -7.57
CA ALA A 103 9.65 -4.77 -8.54
C ALA A 103 9.40 -3.38 -9.13
N CYS A 104 9.59 -2.33 -8.34
CA CYS A 104 9.31 -0.94 -8.70
C CYS A 104 10.11 -0.43 -9.90
N THR A 105 11.26 -1.05 -10.18
CA THR A 105 12.16 -0.58 -11.25
C THR A 105 11.73 -0.99 -12.66
N ALA A 106 11.09 -2.16 -12.80
CA ALA A 106 10.72 -2.68 -14.13
C ALA A 106 9.64 -3.77 -14.10
N GLN A 107 9.42 -4.44 -12.96
CA GLN A 107 8.60 -5.65 -12.93
C GLN A 107 7.10 -5.34 -12.88
N LEU A 108 6.71 -4.09 -12.62
CA LEU A 108 5.29 -3.67 -12.67
C LEU A 108 4.82 -3.25 -14.06
N THR A 109 5.66 -3.38 -15.11
CA THR A 109 5.35 -2.86 -16.45
C THR A 109 4.70 -3.89 -17.39
N ALA A 110 4.60 -5.15 -16.97
CA ALA A 110 4.07 -6.23 -17.81
C ALA A 110 2.62 -5.94 -18.21
N ALA A 111 2.37 -5.88 -19.53
CA ALA A 111 1.03 -5.60 -20.03
C ALA A 111 0.09 -6.78 -19.80
N CYS A 112 -1.03 -6.52 -19.14
CA CYS A 112 -2.16 -7.42 -19.10
C CYS A 112 -3.11 -7.03 -20.26
N SER A 113 -3.46 -7.99 -21.13
CA SER A 113 -4.08 -7.68 -22.44
C SER A 113 -5.57 -7.41 -22.35
N SER A 114 -6.34 -8.27 -21.68
CA SER A 114 -7.79 -8.16 -21.53
C SER A 114 -8.24 -7.67 -20.16
N CYS A 115 -7.44 -7.91 -19.11
CA CYS A 115 -7.64 -7.53 -17.70
C CYS A 115 -9.11 -7.40 -17.26
N PRO A 116 -9.91 -8.48 -17.38
CA PRO A 116 -11.23 -8.48 -16.78
C PRO A 116 -11.09 -8.26 -15.27
N ASN A 117 -12.07 -7.62 -14.64
CA ASN A 117 -12.12 -7.60 -13.17
C ASN A 117 -12.34 -9.03 -12.64
N ASN A 118 -11.82 -9.35 -11.47
CA ASN A 118 -11.98 -10.69 -10.89
C ASN A 118 -13.45 -11.05 -10.59
N THR A 119 -14.34 -10.05 -10.51
CA THR A 119 -15.78 -10.28 -10.29
C THR A 119 -16.42 -10.95 -11.49
N SER A 120 -15.94 -10.64 -12.71
CA SER A 120 -16.47 -11.20 -13.96
C SER A 120 -15.73 -12.46 -14.40
N ASP A 121 -14.43 -12.55 -14.11
CA ASP A 121 -13.61 -13.73 -14.40
C ASP A 121 -12.60 -14.02 -13.26
N PRO A 122 -13.05 -14.70 -12.19
CA PRO A 122 -12.24 -14.91 -10.99
C PRO A 122 -11.03 -15.84 -11.20
N ASN A 123 -10.93 -16.52 -12.35
CA ASN A 123 -9.85 -17.44 -12.66
C ASN A 123 -8.89 -16.89 -13.72
N PHE A 124 -9.05 -15.63 -14.15
CA PHE A 124 -8.21 -15.03 -15.19
C PHE A 124 -6.77 -14.80 -14.72
N TYR A 125 -6.58 -14.38 -13.47
CA TYR A 125 -5.27 -14.05 -12.92
C TYR A 125 -4.53 -15.31 -12.42
N PRO A 126 -3.20 -15.37 -12.54
CA PRO A 126 -2.30 -14.27 -12.87
C PRO A 126 -2.16 -13.99 -14.39
N SER A 127 -1.88 -12.73 -14.73
CA SER A 127 -1.49 -12.30 -16.08
C SER A 127 -0.22 -11.46 -16.00
N GLY A 128 0.88 -11.99 -16.51
CA GLY A 128 2.20 -11.40 -16.29
C GLY A 128 2.56 -11.44 -14.80
N ASN A 129 2.89 -10.29 -14.22
CA ASN A 129 3.16 -10.19 -12.78
C ASN A 129 1.93 -9.76 -11.97
N THR A 130 0.78 -9.47 -12.60
CA THR A 130 -0.45 -9.13 -11.88
C THR A 130 -1.10 -10.42 -11.38
N VAL A 131 -1.37 -10.49 -10.09
CA VAL A 131 -1.99 -11.65 -9.44
C VAL A 131 -3.46 -11.44 -9.12
N ASP A 132 -3.91 -10.19 -8.99
CA ASP A 132 -5.33 -9.88 -8.79
C ASP A 132 -5.64 -8.42 -9.17
N CYS A 133 -6.84 -8.25 -9.72
CA CYS A 133 -7.52 -7.05 -10.14
C CYS A 133 -8.95 -7.51 -10.53
#